data_AF-A0A6I0DZ12-F1
#
_entry.id   AF-A0A6I0DZ12-F1
#
_cell.length_a   1.000
_cell.length_b   1.000
_cell.length_c   1.000
_cell.angle_alpha   90.00
_cell.angle_beta   90.00
_cell.angle_gamma   90.00
#
_symmetry.space_group_name_H-M   'P 1'
#
loop_
_entity.id
_entity.type
_entity.pdbx_description
1 polymer ?
#
loop_
_entity_poly.entity_id
_entity_poly.type
_entity_poly.pdbx_seq_one_letter_code
_entity_poly.pdbx_strand_id
1 'polypeptide(L)'
;MSVTDNISFKISSKLENKIGSILNATLALTLKETLINLGKFEKEIKSIPLIVIKLEKPEDTTKLSVFFHLKYTKPYSILLNDYIILLYEKESHLKSIKQSFFGITDLIGNTELVNMNESSFKLGYIKDKDFQESQKKLIKNQSENDFKDLRKLYRERSKSIFGEYPKEIYFKKFCKSLTTSSKRNGKTITKENFDAAMKNSLE
;
A
#
# COMPACT_ATOMS: atom_id res chain seq x y z
N MET A 1 2.58 -2.18 12.13
CA MET A 1 1.59 -1.16 11.72
C MET A 1 0.44 -1.87 11.01
N SER A 2 -0.65 -2.16 11.72
CA SER A 2 -1.95 -2.40 11.08
C SER A 2 -2.46 -1.02 10.69
N VAL A 3 -2.67 -0.78 9.39
CA VAL A 3 -3.26 0.48 8.94
C VAL A 3 -4.78 0.34 9.07
N THR A 4 -5.22 0.49 10.33
CA THR A 4 -6.44 1.17 10.81
C THR A 4 -7.82 0.78 10.27
N ASP A 5 -8.73 0.59 11.23
CA ASP A 5 -10.20 0.61 11.17
C ASP A 5 -10.84 1.89 10.56
N ASN A 6 -10.02 2.81 10.02
CA ASN A 6 -10.43 4.14 9.52
C ASN A 6 -10.22 4.35 8.03
N ILE A 7 -9.70 3.36 7.29
CA ILE A 7 -9.70 3.43 5.83
C ILE A 7 -10.78 2.49 5.36
N SER A 8 -11.96 3.05 5.05
CA SER A 8 -13.02 2.33 4.37
C SER A 8 -12.41 1.65 3.15
N PHE A 9 -12.35 0.32 3.16
CA PHE A 9 -11.97 -0.47 2.01
C PHE A 9 -12.81 0.00 0.83
N LYS A 10 -12.18 0.65 -0.15
CA LYS A 10 -12.88 1.17 -1.32
C LYS A 10 -12.16 0.70 -2.57
N ILE A 11 -12.52 -0.50 -3.00
CA ILE A 11 -12.25 -0.93 -4.36
C ILE A 11 -13.05 -0.01 -5.31
N SER A 12 -12.53 0.23 -6.52
CA SER A 12 -13.32 0.95 -7.52
C SER A 12 -14.61 0.16 -7.79
N SER A 13 -15.75 0.84 -7.88
CA SER A 13 -17.03 0.15 -8.12
C SER A 13 -16.99 -0.73 -9.38
N LYS A 14 -16.16 -0.36 -10.37
CA LYS A 14 -15.92 -1.17 -11.56
C LYS A 14 -15.26 -2.52 -11.23
N LEU A 15 -14.18 -2.51 -10.46
CA LEU A 15 -13.46 -3.74 -10.09
C LEU A 15 -14.27 -4.57 -9.09
N GLU A 16 -14.95 -3.91 -8.15
CA GLU A 16 -15.85 -4.56 -7.19
C GLU A 16 -16.99 -5.30 -7.92
N ASN A 17 -17.68 -4.64 -8.85
CA ASN A 17 -18.73 -5.28 -9.65
C ASN A 17 -18.19 -6.43 -10.50
N LYS A 18 -16.99 -6.28 -11.08
CA LYS A 18 -16.34 -7.35 -11.86
C LYS A 18 -16.06 -8.58 -10.99
N ILE A 19 -15.44 -8.38 -9.83
CA ILE A 19 -15.12 -9.46 -8.89
C ILE A 19 -16.40 -10.09 -8.34
N GLY A 20 -17.36 -9.27 -7.90
CA GLY A 20 -18.64 -9.74 -7.39
C GLY A 20 -19.40 -10.59 -8.41
N SER A 21 -19.43 -10.18 -9.68
CA SER A 21 -20.02 -10.96 -10.78
C SER A 21 -19.35 -12.32 -10.94
N ILE A 22 -18.00 -12.36 -10.96
CA ILE A 22 -17.24 -13.60 -11.09
C ILE A 22 -17.48 -14.51 -9.89
N LEU A 23 -17.42 -13.98 -8.67
CA LEU A 23 -17.64 -14.75 -7.44
C LEU A 23 -19.05 -15.33 -7.39
N ASN A 24 -20.08 -14.54 -7.69
CA ASN A 24 -21.47 -14.99 -7.71
C ASN A 24 -21.73 -16.05 -8.80
N ALA A 25 -21.01 -15.98 -9.92
CA ALA A 25 -21.12 -16.95 -11.00
C ALA A 25 -20.34 -18.24 -10.73
N THR A 26 -19.31 -18.20 -9.88
CA THR A 26 -18.36 -19.32 -9.68
C THR A 26 -18.56 -20.07 -8.38
N LEU A 27 -18.92 -19.39 -7.28
CA LEU A 27 -19.11 -20.01 -5.99
C LEU A 27 -20.49 -20.69 -5.91
N ALA A 28 -20.50 -21.96 -5.50
CA ALA A 28 -21.71 -22.74 -5.29
C ALA A 28 -21.74 -23.32 -3.86
N LEU A 29 -22.88 -23.90 -3.46
CA LEU A 29 -23.02 -24.53 -2.15
C LEU A 29 -22.13 -25.76 -1.99
N THR A 30 -21.77 -26.41 -3.09
CA THR A 30 -20.89 -27.58 -3.08
C THR A 30 -19.56 -27.30 -3.79
N LEU A 31 -18.50 -27.97 -3.31
CA LEU A 31 -17.19 -27.91 -3.96
C LEU A 31 -17.24 -28.44 -5.41
N LYS A 32 -18.02 -29.51 -5.65
CA LYS A 32 -18.15 -30.11 -6.97
C LYS A 32 -18.75 -29.12 -7.98
N GLU A 33 -19.83 -28.44 -7.62
CA GLU A 33 -20.43 -27.42 -8.47
C GLU A 33 -19.51 -26.22 -8.67
N THR A 34 -18.82 -25.79 -7.61
CA THR A 34 -17.82 -24.71 -7.70
C THR A 34 -16.75 -25.05 -8.73
N LEU A 35 -16.18 -26.26 -8.69
CA LEU A 35 -15.18 -26.71 -9.66
C LEU A 35 -15.71 -26.72 -11.10
N ILE A 36 -16.97 -27.12 -11.31
CA ILE A 36 -17.62 -27.07 -12.62
C ILE A 36 -17.76 -25.62 -13.10
N ASN A 37 -18.21 -24.72 -12.23
CA ASN A 37 -18.39 -23.31 -12.57
C ASN A 37 -17.06 -22.61 -12.85
N LEU A 38 -16.00 -22.92 -12.10
CA LEU A 38 -14.66 -22.40 -12.35
C LEU A 38 -14.17 -22.74 -13.78
N GLY A 39 -14.46 -23.94 -14.27
CA GLY A 39 -14.16 -24.33 -15.66
C GLY A 39 -14.97 -23.54 -16.70
N LYS A 40 -16.24 -23.23 -16.41
CA LYS A 40 -17.10 -22.45 -17.32
C LYS A 40 -16.67 -20.99 -17.43
N PHE A 41 -16.24 -20.38 -16.32
CA PHE A 41 -15.87 -18.97 -16.23
C PHE A 41 -14.36 -18.74 -16.22
N GLU A 42 -13.58 -19.70 -16.73
CA GLU A 42 -12.13 -19.69 -16.69
C GLU A 42 -11.55 -18.41 -17.33
N LYS A 43 -12.11 -17.96 -18.46
CA LYS A 43 -11.65 -16.76 -19.17
C LYS A 43 -11.87 -15.50 -18.35
N GLU A 44 -13.03 -15.36 -17.72
CA GLU A 44 -13.38 -14.22 -16.88
C GLU A 44 -12.48 -14.16 -15.64
N ILE A 45 -12.21 -15.31 -15.01
CA ILE A 45 -11.29 -15.44 -13.89
C ILE A 45 -9.88 -15.01 -14.31
N LYS A 46 -9.38 -15.58 -15.42
CA LYS A 46 -8.03 -15.28 -15.95
C LYS A 46 -7.87 -13.85 -16.48
N SER A 47 -8.98 -13.14 -16.72
CA SER A 47 -8.96 -11.73 -17.13
C SER A 47 -8.60 -10.75 -16.00
N ILE A 48 -8.48 -11.23 -14.76
CA ILE A 48 -8.07 -10.42 -13.62
C ILE A 48 -6.54 -10.46 -13.50
N PRO A 49 -5.85 -9.33 -13.70
CA PRO A 49 -4.41 -9.29 -13.52
C PRO A 49 -4.07 -9.36 -12.03
N LEU A 50 -3.39 -10.44 -11.64
CA LEU A 50 -2.97 -10.66 -10.27
C LEU A 50 -1.54 -11.22 -10.17
N ILE A 51 -0.85 -10.91 -9.08
CA ILE A 51 0.43 -11.52 -8.70
C ILE A 51 0.23 -12.17 -7.33
N VAL A 52 0.63 -13.42 -7.18
CA VAL A 52 0.62 -14.13 -5.90
C VAL A 52 2.03 -14.48 -5.51
N ILE A 53 2.39 -14.20 -4.26
CA ILE A 53 3.72 -14.42 -3.70
C ILE A 53 3.55 -15.18 -2.39
N LYS A 54 4.25 -16.30 -2.27
CA LYS A 54 4.38 -17.03 -1.01
C LYS A 54 5.57 -16.47 -0.21
N LEU A 55 5.29 -16.11 1.03
CA LEU A 55 6.25 -15.73 2.05
C LEU A 55 6.72 -17.00 2.76
N GLU A 56 8.03 -17.19 2.84
CA GLU A 56 8.58 -18.09 3.84
C GLU A 56 8.27 -17.51 5.23
N LYS A 57 7.47 -18.20 6.05
CA LYS A 57 7.20 -17.79 7.43
C LYS A 57 7.38 -18.99 8.37
N PRO A 58 7.73 -18.75 9.64
CA PRO A 58 7.66 -19.79 10.66
C PRO A 58 6.24 -20.35 10.72
N GLU A 59 6.14 -21.67 10.88
CA GLU A 59 4.88 -22.37 11.15
C GLU A 59 4.17 -21.69 12.35
N ASP A 60 2.83 -21.61 12.29
CA ASP A 60 1.93 -20.97 13.29
C ASP A 60 1.65 -19.46 13.20
N THR A 61 2.08 -18.75 12.15
CA THR A 61 1.68 -17.34 11.97
C THR A 61 0.48 -17.16 11.03
N THR A 62 -0.74 -17.17 11.59
CA THR A 62 -1.94 -16.75 10.86
C THR A 62 -2.08 -15.23 10.91
N LYS A 63 -2.02 -14.58 9.75
CA LYS A 63 -2.21 -13.13 9.64
C LYS A 63 -3.00 -12.81 8.38
N LEU A 64 -4.21 -12.32 8.58
CA LEU A 64 -4.97 -11.65 7.54
C LEU A 64 -4.80 -10.13 7.72
N SER A 65 -4.31 -9.46 6.70
CA SER A 65 -4.28 -8.00 6.66
C SER A 65 -4.43 -7.52 5.23
N VAL A 66 -5.32 -6.56 5.02
CA VAL A 66 -5.56 -5.97 3.71
C VAL A 66 -4.89 -4.60 3.68
N PHE A 67 -4.10 -4.35 2.65
CA PHE A 67 -3.41 -3.08 2.44
C PHE A 67 -3.76 -2.54 1.07
N PHE A 68 -4.11 -1.26 1.00
CA PHE A 68 -4.42 -0.65 -0.27
C PHE A 68 -3.88 0.76 -0.33
N HIS A 69 -3.59 1.17 -1.56
CA HIS A 69 -3.19 2.52 -1.85
C HIS A 69 -4.41 3.34 -2.29
N LEU A 70 -4.50 4.59 -1.83
CA LEU A 70 -5.56 5.52 -2.21
C LEU A 70 -5.53 5.93 -3.70
N LYS A 71 -4.48 5.55 -4.45
CA LYS A 71 -4.34 5.83 -5.88
C LYS A 71 -4.67 4.59 -6.68
N TYR A 72 -5.62 4.69 -7.60
CA TYR A 72 -6.11 3.60 -8.48
C TYR A 72 -5.04 3.00 -9.41
N THR A 73 -3.92 3.69 -9.61
CA THR A 73 -2.78 3.21 -10.40
C THR A 73 -1.88 2.23 -9.66
N LYS A 74 -2.17 1.96 -8.38
CA LYS A 74 -1.45 1.01 -7.53
C LYS A 74 -2.31 -0.23 -7.26
N PRO A 75 -1.72 -1.42 -7.02
CA PRO A 75 -2.47 -2.62 -6.76
C PRO A 75 -3.19 -2.55 -5.42
N TYR A 76 -4.30 -3.26 -5.34
CA TYR A 76 -4.88 -3.70 -4.08
C TYR A 76 -4.04 -4.85 -3.55
N SER A 77 -3.63 -4.79 -2.28
CA SER A 77 -2.85 -5.86 -1.68
C SER A 77 -3.61 -6.55 -0.55
N ILE A 78 -3.53 -7.86 -0.56
CA ILE A 78 -4.10 -8.71 0.47
C ILE A 78 -2.97 -9.60 0.98
N LEU A 79 -2.67 -9.54 2.27
CA LEU A 79 -1.84 -10.51 2.95
C LEU A 79 -2.77 -11.52 3.63
N LEU A 80 -2.79 -12.75 3.13
CA LEU A 80 -3.57 -13.86 3.64
C LEU A 80 -2.59 -14.96 4.07
N ASN A 81 -2.39 -15.12 5.38
CA ASN A 81 -1.44 -16.07 5.96
C ASN A 81 -0.01 -15.82 5.46
N ASP A 82 0.53 -16.76 4.71
CA ASP A 82 1.82 -16.75 4.04
C ASP A 82 1.73 -16.22 2.59
N TYR A 83 0.56 -15.82 2.10
CA TYR A 83 0.40 -15.30 0.74
C TYR A 83 0.23 -13.78 0.71
N ILE A 84 0.95 -13.13 -0.18
CA ILE A 84 0.70 -11.77 -0.65
C ILE A 84 0.01 -11.88 -2.01
N ILE A 85 -1.16 -11.28 -2.12
CA ILE A 85 -1.92 -11.17 -3.35
C ILE A 85 -1.93 -9.71 -3.76
N LEU A 86 -1.46 -9.42 -4.97
CA LEU A 86 -1.51 -8.09 -5.59
C LEU A 86 -2.50 -8.13 -6.73
N LEU A 87 -3.56 -7.36 -6.62
CA LEU A 87 -4.67 -7.30 -7.56
C LEU A 87 -4.63 -5.95 -8.28
N TYR A 88 -4.72 -5.98 -9.61
CA TYR A 88 -4.71 -4.79 -10.45
C TYR A 88 -6.05 -4.60 -11.15
N GLU A 89 -6.46 -3.35 -11.33
CA GLU A 89 -7.72 -3.04 -12.03
C GLU A 89 -7.59 -3.21 -13.56
N LYS A 90 -6.41 -2.91 -14.12
CA LYS A 90 -6.13 -2.95 -15.56
C LYS A 90 -4.75 -3.53 -15.83
N GLU A 91 -4.60 -4.21 -16.95
CA GLU A 91 -3.31 -4.70 -17.45
C GLU A 91 -2.27 -3.59 -17.58
N SER A 92 -2.68 -2.40 -18.06
CA SER A 92 -1.76 -1.27 -18.21
C SER A 92 -1.12 -0.81 -16.89
N HIS A 93 -1.76 -1.09 -15.74
CA HIS A 93 -1.19 -0.78 -14.42
C HIS A 93 -0.03 -1.70 -14.06
N LEU A 94 0.16 -2.81 -14.78
CA LEU A 94 1.33 -3.69 -14.65
C LEU A 94 2.60 -3.08 -15.27
N LYS A 95 2.47 -2.09 -16.17
CA LYS A 95 3.63 -1.47 -16.85
C LYS A 95 4.24 -0.32 -16.04
N SER A 96 3.52 0.25 -15.06
CA SER A 96 3.95 1.39 -14.25
C SER A 96 4.63 1.00 -12.93
N ILE A 97 5.02 -0.28 -12.78
CA ILE A 97 5.49 -0.86 -11.51
C ILE A 97 6.92 -0.41 -11.19
N LYS A 98 7.04 0.71 -10.47
CA LYS A 98 8.27 1.01 -9.70
C LYS A 98 8.02 1.32 -8.23
N GLN A 99 6.77 1.39 -7.74
CA GLN A 99 6.50 1.92 -6.38
C GLN A 99 5.28 1.34 -5.66
N SER A 100 4.75 0.20 -6.10
CA SER A 100 3.34 -0.12 -5.85
C SER A 100 3.08 -1.08 -4.69
N PHE A 101 4.07 -1.87 -4.25
CA PHE A 101 3.93 -2.74 -3.07
C PHE A 101 5.26 -2.99 -2.36
N PHE A 102 5.68 -2.08 -1.48
CA PHE A 102 6.92 -2.21 -0.68
C PHE A 102 8.23 -2.40 -1.47
N GLY A 103 8.23 -2.17 -2.79
CA GLY A 103 9.37 -2.53 -3.65
C GLY A 103 9.59 -4.04 -3.76
N ILE A 104 8.69 -4.86 -3.21
CA ILE A 104 8.75 -6.32 -3.28
C ILE A 104 8.72 -6.77 -4.73
N THR A 105 7.92 -6.09 -5.54
CA THR A 105 7.87 -6.18 -7.00
C THR A 105 9.24 -6.13 -7.68
N ASP A 106 10.19 -5.37 -7.14
CA ASP A 106 11.55 -5.26 -7.70
C ASP A 106 12.42 -6.48 -7.36
N LEU A 107 12.06 -7.24 -6.32
CA LEU A 107 12.75 -8.47 -5.94
C LEU A 107 12.35 -9.68 -6.77
N ILE A 108 11.19 -9.64 -7.45
CA ILE A 108 10.58 -10.84 -8.05
C ILE A 108 10.42 -10.78 -9.57
N GLY A 109 11.04 -9.81 -10.24
CA GLY A 109 10.99 -9.73 -11.72
C GLY A 109 9.58 -9.49 -12.23
N ASN A 110 9.10 -8.24 -12.11
CA ASN A 110 7.70 -7.81 -12.23
C ASN A 110 6.79 -8.39 -13.31
N THR A 111 7.30 -8.81 -14.46
CA THR A 111 6.48 -9.25 -15.58
C THR A 111 6.26 -10.76 -15.61
N GLU A 112 7.16 -11.54 -15.02
CA GLU A 112 7.12 -13.00 -15.19
C GLU A 112 6.05 -13.66 -14.33
N LEU A 113 5.71 -13.06 -13.18
CA LEU A 113 4.77 -13.61 -12.20
C LEU A 113 3.32 -13.14 -12.34
N VAL A 114 3.03 -12.34 -13.36
CA VAL A 114 1.66 -11.89 -13.62
C VAL A 114 0.82 -13.08 -14.08
N ASN A 115 -0.26 -13.35 -13.35
CA ASN A 115 -1.31 -14.28 -13.75
C ASN A 115 -2.40 -13.50 -14.48
N MET A 116 -2.33 -13.49 -15.80
CA MET A 116 -3.37 -12.91 -16.65
C MET A 116 -3.43 -13.68 -17.96
N ASN A 117 -4.56 -14.30 -18.27
CA ASN A 117 -4.75 -15.16 -19.45
C ASN A 117 -3.71 -16.29 -19.58
N GLU A 118 -3.09 -16.69 -18.48
CA GLU A 118 -2.06 -17.72 -18.43
C GLU A 118 -2.68 -19.13 -18.40
N SER A 119 -2.01 -20.11 -19.01
CA SER A 119 -2.42 -21.52 -18.96
C SER A 119 -2.11 -22.17 -17.61
N SER A 120 -1.04 -21.71 -16.95
CA SER A 120 -0.59 -22.19 -15.65
C SER A 120 -0.57 -21.06 -14.62
N PHE A 121 -0.85 -21.40 -13.37
CA PHE A 121 -0.83 -20.42 -12.29
C PHE A 121 0.59 -20.26 -11.75
N LYS A 122 1.12 -19.05 -11.86
CA LYS A 122 2.47 -18.69 -11.45
C LYS A 122 2.46 -18.21 -10.00
N LEU A 123 3.40 -18.73 -9.20
CA LEU A 123 3.55 -18.36 -7.80
C LEU A 123 4.96 -17.82 -7.56
N GLY A 124 5.06 -16.58 -7.09
CA GLY A 124 6.32 -16.01 -6.63
C GLY A 124 6.69 -16.56 -5.26
N TYR A 125 7.98 -16.55 -4.94
CA TYR A 125 8.48 -16.92 -3.63
C TYR A 125 9.45 -15.87 -3.11
N ILE A 126 9.33 -15.52 -1.84
CA ILE A 126 10.22 -14.57 -1.17
C ILE A 126 10.50 -15.05 0.25
N LYS A 127 11.76 -14.95 0.67
CA LYS A 127 12.18 -15.27 2.04
C LYS A 127 11.70 -14.18 2.99
N ASP A 128 11.35 -14.52 4.24
CA ASP A 128 10.92 -13.51 5.22
C ASP A 128 11.96 -12.39 5.34
N LYS A 129 13.25 -12.74 5.41
CA LYS A 129 14.33 -11.75 5.54
C LYS A 129 14.30 -10.69 4.43
N ASP A 130 14.09 -11.11 3.18
CA ASP A 130 14.05 -10.22 2.01
C ASP A 130 12.80 -9.34 2.04
N PHE A 131 11.67 -9.92 2.48
CA PHE A 131 10.43 -9.19 2.71
C PHE A 131 10.59 -8.13 3.83
N GLN A 132 11.19 -8.49 4.96
CA GLN A 132 11.47 -7.58 6.08
C GLN A 132 12.41 -6.45 5.66
N GLU A 133 13.44 -6.75 4.88
CA GLU A 133 14.37 -5.73 4.37
C GLU A 133 13.66 -4.75 3.43
N SER A 134 12.82 -5.27 2.53
CA SER A 134 12.02 -4.45 1.61
C SER A 134 11.04 -3.56 2.36
N GLN A 135 10.37 -4.11 3.38
CA GLN A 135 9.48 -3.34 4.24
C GLN A 135 10.22 -2.20 4.95
N LYS A 136 11.41 -2.47 5.50
CA LYS A 136 12.26 -1.44 6.14
C LYS A 136 12.66 -0.34 5.15
N LYS A 137 13.12 -0.72 3.94
CA LYS A 137 13.48 0.24 2.89
C LYS A 137 12.29 1.13 2.51
N LEU A 138 11.09 0.56 2.37
CA LEU A 138 9.90 1.38 2.09
C LEU A 138 9.56 2.31 3.24
N ILE A 139 9.53 1.83 4.48
CA ILE A 139 9.21 2.68 5.64
C ILE A 139 10.18 3.87 5.70
N LYS A 140 11.48 3.62 5.45
CA LYS A 140 12.49 4.67 5.37
C LYS A 140 12.19 5.64 4.22
N ASN A 141 11.96 5.16 3.01
CA ASN A 141 11.67 6.00 1.84
C ASN A 141 10.39 6.84 2.02
N GLN A 142 9.33 6.25 2.59
CA GLN A 142 8.09 6.97 2.90
C GLN A 142 8.34 8.04 3.95
N SER A 143 9.05 7.70 5.03
CA SER A 143 9.41 8.68 6.07
C SER A 143 10.24 9.83 5.49
N GLU A 144 11.18 9.55 4.59
CA GLU A 144 12.00 10.57 3.92
C GLU A 144 11.15 11.47 3.00
N ASN A 145 10.19 10.91 2.28
CA ASN A 145 9.27 11.68 1.43
C ASN A 145 8.31 12.52 2.28
N ASP A 146 7.72 11.97 3.33
CA ASP A 146 6.87 12.69 4.26
C ASP A 146 7.66 13.85 4.91
N PHE A 147 8.93 13.63 5.23
CA PHE A 147 9.81 14.66 5.77
C PHE A 147 10.13 15.76 4.73
N LYS A 148 10.33 15.40 3.47
CA LYS A 148 10.50 16.37 2.37
C LYS A 148 9.24 17.21 2.16
N ASP A 149 8.06 16.58 2.17
CA ASP A 149 6.78 17.27 2.03
C ASP A 149 6.50 18.19 3.20
N LEU A 150 6.76 17.72 4.43
CA LEU A 150 6.69 18.54 5.64
C LEU A 150 7.62 19.76 5.57
N ARG A 151 8.85 19.56 5.11
CA ARG A 151 9.82 20.64 4.91
C ARG A 151 9.34 21.66 3.89
N LYS A 152 8.75 21.20 2.79
CA LYS A 152 8.17 22.07 1.75
C LYS A 152 7.02 22.90 2.33
N LEU A 153 6.07 22.25 3.01
CA LEU A 153 4.94 22.93 3.65
C LEU A 153 5.40 23.97 4.67
N TYR A 154 6.38 23.63 5.53
CA TYR A 154 6.96 24.55 6.50
C TYR A 154 7.58 25.78 5.81
N ARG A 155 8.37 25.58 4.75
CA ARG A 155 9.00 26.69 4.01
C ARG A 155 7.99 27.60 3.33
N GLU A 156 6.99 27.03 2.66
CA GLU A 156 5.94 27.80 1.97
C GLU A 156 5.10 28.59 2.96
N ARG A 157 4.74 27.97 4.08
CA ARG A 157 3.92 28.61 5.12
C ARG A 157 4.70 29.68 5.88
N SER A 158 5.97 29.46 6.19
CA SER A 158 6.84 30.48 6.79
C SER A 158 6.99 31.70 5.87
N LYS A 159 7.22 31.49 4.56
CA LYS A 159 7.26 32.61 3.60
C LYS A 159 5.93 33.35 3.54
N SER A 160 4.81 32.66 3.65
CA SER A 160 3.47 33.27 3.69
C SER A 160 3.22 34.11 4.94
N ILE A 161 3.78 33.75 6.10
CA ILE A 161 3.52 34.44 7.37
C ILE A 161 4.57 35.53 7.64
N PHE A 162 5.83 35.25 7.34
CA PHE A 162 6.98 36.09 7.73
C PHE A 162 7.66 36.77 6.53
N GLY A 163 7.22 36.52 5.30
CA GLY A 163 7.76 37.12 4.07
C GLY A 163 9.06 36.48 3.57
N GLU A 164 9.72 35.63 4.36
CA GLU A 164 11.01 35.02 4.03
C GLU A 164 11.05 33.50 4.26
N TYR A 165 12.01 32.84 3.60
CA TYR A 165 12.25 31.43 3.83
C TYR A 165 13.05 31.22 5.12
N PRO A 166 12.61 30.29 5.99
CA PRO A 166 13.26 30.07 7.27
C PRO A 166 14.61 29.35 7.09
N LYS A 167 15.57 29.66 7.96
CA LYS A 167 16.84 28.91 8.04
C LYS A 167 16.59 27.46 8.46
N GLU A 168 17.45 26.56 8.01
CA GLU A 168 17.33 25.11 8.27
C GLU A 168 17.31 24.76 9.77
N ILE A 169 17.96 25.57 10.61
CA ILE A 169 18.00 25.36 12.05
C ILE A 169 16.60 25.46 12.70
N TYR A 170 15.73 26.33 12.17
CA TYR A 170 14.37 26.49 12.67
C TYR A 170 13.47 25.33 12.26
N PHE A 171 13.68 24.76 11.06
CA PHE A 171 13.01 23.52 10.67
C PHE A 171 13.41 22.34 11.59
N LYS A 172 14.69 22.24 11.98
CA LYS A 172 15.12 21.23 12.97
C LYS A 172 14.48 21.44 14.35
N LYS A 173 14.35 22.69 14.81
CA LYS A 173 13.61 23.03 16.05
C LYS A 173 12.14 22.63 15.96
N PHE A 174 11.49 22.92 14.83
CA PHE A 174 10.11 22.54 14.54
C PHE A 174 9.91 21.02 14.61
N CYS A 175 10.75 20.23 13.93
CA CYS A 175 10.67 18.77 13.99
C CYS A 175 10.90 18.22 15.42
N LYS A 176 11.80 18.83 16.20
CA LYS A 176 11.97 18.50 17.62
C LYS A 176 10.71 18.78 18.41
N SER A 177 10.07 19.93 18.24
CA SER A 177 8.82 20.26 18.94
C SER A 177 7.67 19.28 18.66
N LEU A 178 7.61 18.73 17.43
CA LEU A 178 6.62 17.72 17.06
C LEU A 178 6.87 16.36 17.73
N THR A 179 8.12 16.04 18.05
CA THR A 179 8.53 14.73 18.60
C THR A 179 8.62 14.70 20.12
N THR A 180 8.78 15.86 20.78
CA THR A 180 8.80 15.97 22.25
C THR A 180 7.42 15.85 22.90
N SER A 181 6.31 15.90 22.14
CA SER A 181 4.98 15.65 22.68
C SER A 181 4.69 14.14 22.68
N SER A 182 4.80 13.50 23.84
CA SER A 182 4.57 12.06 24.07
C SER A 182 3.11 11.59 23.90
N LYS A 183 2.26 12.33 23.18
CA LYS A 183 0.84 12.00 22.97
C LYS A 183 0.61 11.45 21.57
N ARG A 184 0.66 10.11 21.47
CA ARG A 184 0.13 9.22 20.41
C ARG A 184 0.18 9.74 18.96
N ASN A 185 1.06 9.10 18.17
CA ASN A 185 0.97 8.97 16.72
C ASN A 185 -0.46 8.58 16.32
N GLY A 186 -1.27 9.55 15.85
CA GLY A 186 -2.66 9.33 15.47
C GLY A 186 -3.59 10.54 15.60
N LYS A 187 -3.18 11.63 16.26
CA LYS A 187 -3.96 12.89 16.21
C LYS A 187 -3.70 13.63 14.90
N THR A 188 -4.78 14.01 14.21
CA THR A 188 -4.75 14.92 13.06
C THR A 188 -4.08 16.23 13.46
N ILE A 189 -2.99 16.60 12.80
CA ILE A 189 -2.37 17.92 12.96
C ILE A 189 -3.30 18.94 12.30
N THR A 190 -3.94 19.78 13.11
CA THR A 190 -4.73 20.91 12.61
C THR A 190 -3.81 22.05 12.17
N LYS A 191 -4.29 22.90 11.26
CA LYS A 191 -3.57 24.10 10.79
C LYS A 191 -3.11 25.00 11.95
N GLU A 192 -3.96 25.16 12.96
CA GLU A 192 -3.68 25.98 14.15
C GLU A 192 -2.50 25.42 14.96
N ASN A 193 -2.49 24.12 15.23
CA ASN A 193 -1.39 23.47 15.95
C ASN A 193 -0.08 23.53 15.15
N PHE A 194 -0.17 23.43 13.83
CA PHE A 194 0.98 23.57 12.93
C PHE A 194 1.56 24.99 12.96
N ASP A 195 0.70 26.01 12.82
CA ASP A 195 1.11 27.42 12.84
C ASP A 195 1.69 27.82 14.21
N ALA A 196 1.15 27.29 15.32
CA ALA A 196 1.67 27.51 16.67
C ALA A 196 3.06 26.88 16.87
N ALA A 197 3.24 25.61 16.48
CA ALA A 197 4.54 24.95 16.54
C ALA A 197 5.59 25.65 15.65
N MET A 198 5.17 26.21 14.51
CA MET A 198 6.03 26.99 13.63
C MET A 198 6.51 28.29 14.28
N LYS A 199 5.60 29.07 14.90
CA LYS A 199 5.97 30.29 15.63
C LYS A 199 7.00 30.00 16.72
N ASN A 200 6.73 29.00 17.56
CA ASN A 200 7.65 28.57 18.62
C ASN A 200 9.01 28.09 18.10
N SER A 201 9.08 27.61 16.84
CA SER A 201 10.33 27.16 16.25
C SER A 201 11.24 28.29 15.77
N LEU A 202 10.67 29.48 15.52
CA LEU A 202 11.37 30.66 15.00
C LEU A 202 11.89 31.58 16.12
N GLU A 203 11.31 31.46 17.31
CA GLU A 203 11.79 32.02 18.59
C GLU A 203 13.02 31.24 19.12
#